data_AF-A0A8T1UPW8-F1
#
_entry.id   AF-A0A8T1UPW8-F1
#
_cell.length_a   1.000
_cell.length_b   1.000
_cell.length_c   1.000
_cell.angle_alpha   90.00
_cell.angle_beta   90.00
_cell.angle_gamma   90.00
#
_symmetry.space_group_name_H-M   'P 1'
#
loop_
_entity.id
_entity.type
_entity.pdbx_description
1 polymer ?
#
loop_
_entity_poly.entity_id
_entity_poly.type
_entity_poly.pdbx_seq_one_letter_code
_entity_poly.pdbx_strand_id
1 'polypeptide(L)'
;MHAEDRAQEKIAEFVRYAISSDLDKLREMITKRKMNPNAKDRFGMNAIHWVRGKSIKVVEMLLKLGADPNLRNEVSFSSKIEHPWENWKQLLRQH
;
A
#
# COMPACT_ATOMS: atom_id res chain seq x y z
N MET A 1 22.15 3.61 12.72
CA MET A 1 20.86 2.97 12.38
C MET A 1 19.86 4.07 12.10
N HIS A 2 19.52 4.26 10.82
CA HIS A 2 18.65 5.35 10.36
C HIS A 2 17.23 5.19 10.92
N ALA A 3 16.61 6.29 11.34
CA ALA A 3 15.26 6.30 11.88
C ALA A 3 14.20 5.77 10.89
N GLU A 4 14.50 5.80 9.60
CA GLU A 4 13.69 5.25 8.51
C GLU A 4 13.53 3.73 8.58
N ASP A 5 14.58 3.03 9.01
CA ASP A 5 14.57 1.57 9.16
C ASP A 5 13.56 1.13 10.23
N ARG A 6 13.52 1.87 11.36
CA ARG A 6 12.53 1.64 12.44
C ARG A 6 11.09 1.93 12.03
N ALA A 7 10.86 2.83 11.07
CA ALA A 7 9.52 3.12 10.57
C ALA A 7 9.05 2.00 9.63
N GLN A 8 9.92 1.54 8.73
CA GLN A 8 9.64 0.42 7.84
C GLN A 8 9.45 -0.90 8.61
N GLU A 9 10.23 -1.13 9.67
CA GLU A 9 10.08 -2.31 10.52
C GLU A 9 8.68 -2.39 11.17
N LYS A 10 8.14 -1.26 11.65
CA LYS A 10 6.78 -1.23 12.21
C LYS A 10 5.72 -1.56 11.17
N ILE A 11 5.90 -1.12 9.92
CA ILE A 11 4.98 -1.40 8.83
C ILE A 11 5.03 -2.89 8.47
N ALA A 12 6.24 -3.45 8.37
CA ALA A 12 6.44 -4.89 8.16
C ALA A 12 5.82 -5.73 9.29
N GLU A 13 6.01 -5.31 10.55
CA GLU A 13 5.38 -5.95 11.72
C GLU A 13 3.84 -5.88 11.64
N PHE A 14 3.28 -4.74 11.25
CA PHE A 14 1.84 -4.56 11.06
C PHE A 14 1.27 -5.47 9.98
N VAL A 15 1.95 -5.54 8.83
CA VAL A 15 1.58 -6.43 7.71
C VAL A 15 1.65 -7.88 8.16
N ARG A 16 2.67 -8.27 8.93
CA ARG A 16 2.81 -9.65 9.45
C ARG A 16 1.62 -10.06 10.31
N TYR A 17 1.18 -9.20 11.24
CA TYR A 17 -0.03 -9.45 12.04
C TYR A 17 -1.30 -9.50 11.19
N ALA A 18 -1.38 -8.71 10.13
CA ALA A 18 -2.50 -8.77 9.19
C ALA A 18 -2.56 -10.13 8.48
N ILE A 19 -1.41 -10.64 8.02
CA ILE A 19 -1.31 -11.93 7.34
C ILE A 19 -1.63 -13.10 8.28
N SER A 20 -1.19 -13.04 9.54
CA SER A 20 -1.51 -14.07 10.55
C SER A 20 -2.94 -13.97 11.09
N SER A 21 -3.72 -12.98 10.64
CA SER A 21 -5.08 -12.70 11.12
C SER A 21 -5.16 -12.34 12.62
N ASP A 22 -4.10 -11.77 13.19
CA ASP A 22 -4.03 -11.32 14.57
C ASP A 22 -4.70 -9.94 14.77
N LEU A 23 -6.03 -9.95 14.83
CA LEU A 23 -6.85 -8.74 14.93
C LEU A 23 -6.58 -7.91 16.20
N ASP A 24 -6.33 -8.56 17.34
CA ASP A 24 -6.01 -7.87 18.59
C ASP A 24 -4.70 -7.08 18.50
N LYS A 25 -3.68 -7.66 17.86
CA LYS A 25 -2.40 -6.99 17.64
C LYS A 25 -2.51 -5.83 16.66
N LEU A 26 -3.30 -5.98 15.59
CA LEU A 26 -3.58 -4.88 14.67
C LEU A 26 -4.23 -3.69 15.38
N ARG A 27 -5.25 -3.97 16.22
CA ARG A 27 -5.94 -2.94 16.99
C ARG A 27 -5.02 -2.29 18.02
N GLU A 28 -4.19 -3.07 18.70
CA GLU A 28 -3.19 -2.57 19.63
C GLU A 28 -2.19 -1.63 18.94
N MET A 29 -1.70 -2.00 17.76
CA MET A 29 -0.75 -1.19 16.99
C MET A 29 -1.34 0.15 16.56
N ILE A 30 -2.59 0.18 16.10
CA ILE A 30 -3.24 1.42 15.69
C ILE A 30 -3.58 2.29 16.91
N THR A 31 -4.16 1.71 17.96
CA THR A 31 -4.62 2.49 19.12
C THR A 31 -3.48 2.87 20.06
N LYS A 32 -2.62 1.92 20.47
CA LYS A 32 -1.52 2.19 21.42
C LYS A 32 -0.33 2.85 20.75
N ARG A 33 0.07 2.36 19.56
CA ARG A 33 1.25 2.87 18.87
C ARG A 33 0.94 3.99 17.87
N LYS A 34 -0.34 4.40 17.76
CA LYS A 34 -0.82 5.44 16.83
C LYS A 34 -0.35 5.19 15.40
N MET A 35 -0.28 3.92 15.00
CA MET A 35 0.18 3.57 13.66
C MET A 35 -0.85 4.00 12.62
N ASN A 36 -0.36 4.53 11.50
CA ASN A 36 -1.19 4.83 10.35
C ASN A 36 -1.60 3.52 9.64
N PRO A 37 -2.91 3.19 9.56
CA PRO A 37 -3.38 2.00 8.84
C PRO A 37 -3.10 2.04 7.33
N ASN A 38 -2.87 3.25 6.78
CA ASN A 38 -2.53 3.51 5.39
C ASN A 38 -1.02 3.54 5.13
N ALA A 39 -0.20 3.19 6.12
CA ALA A 39 1.25 3.15 5.94
C ALA A 39 1.62 2.18 4.81
N LYS A 40 2.48 2.66 3.91
CA LYS A 40 3.01 1.89 2.78
C LYS A 40 4.37 1.32 3.15
N ASP A 41 4.53 0.03 2.94
CA ASP A 41 5.82 -0.66 3.05
C ASP A 41 6.77 -0.23 1.91
N ARG A 42 8.02 -0.69 1.94
CA ARG A 42 9.04 -0.41 0.90
C ARG A 42 8.60 -0.73 -0.53
N PHE A 43 7.59 -1.58 -0.72
CA PHE A 43 7.02 -1.90 -2.03
C PHE A 43 5.85 -0.98 -2.44
N GLY A 44 5.58 0.08 -1.67
CA GLY A 44 4.43 0.96 -1.88
C GLY A 44 3.09 0.30 -1.55
N MET A 45 3.09 -0.83 -0.84
CA MET A 45 1.91 -1.62 -0.49
C MET A 45 1.48 -1.37 0.96
N ASN A 46 0.17 -1.25 1.22
CA ASN A 46 -0.38 -1.18 2.58
C ASN A 46 -0.81 -2.57 3.10
N ALA A 47 -1.23 -2.66 4.36
CA ALA A 47 -1.66 -3.92 4.97
C ALA A 47 -2.83 -4.60 4.24
N ILE A 48 -3.81 -3.82 3.74
CA ILE A 48 -4.95 -4.35 2.97
C ILE A 48 -4.45 -5.08 1.72
N HIS A 49 -3.46 -4.56 1.00
CA HIS A 49 -2.92 -5.21 -0.22
C HIS A 49 -2.41 -6.62 0.06
N TRP A 50 -1.74 -6.84 1.20
CA TRP A 50 -1.17 -8.14 1.56
C TRP A 50 -2.21 -9.18 1.99
N VAL A 51 -3.35 -8.74 2.52
CA VAL A 51 -4.43 -9.62 2.99
C VAL A 51 -5.60 -9.73 2.03
N ARG A 52 -5.63 -8.91 0.97
CA ARG A 52 -6.67 -8.91 -0.08
C ARG A 52 -6.72 -10.29 -0.75
N GLY A 53 -7.78 -11.05 -0.48
CA GLY A 53 -7.97 -12.42 -0.98
C GLY A 53 -7.54 -13.53 -0.03
N LYS A 54 -6.90 -13.22 1.11
CA LYS A 54 -6.59 -14.20 2.16
C LYS A 54 -7.64 -14.23 3.25
N SER A 55 -8.01 -13.06 3.78
CA SER A 55 -8.87 -12.98 4.96
C SER A 55 -9.76 -11.75 4.91
N ILE A 56 -11.02 -11.96 4.53
CA ILE A 56 -12.04 -10.89 4.42
C ILE A 56 -12.22 -10.19 5.77
N LYS A 57 -12.20 -10.97 6.87
CA LYS A 57 -12.36 -10.45 8.23
C LYS A 57 -11.27 -9.45 8.63
N VAL A 58 -10.03 -9.69 8.21
CA VAL A 58 -8.91 -8.76 8.43
C VAL A 58 -9.10 -7.49 7.60
N VAL A 59 -9.51 -7.64 6.34
CA VAL A 59 -9.82 -6.50 5.47
C VAL A 59 -10.92 -5.63 6.09
N GLU A 60 -12.03 -6.22 6.53
CA GLU A 60 -13.12 -5.49 7.19
C GLU A 60 -12.64 -4.77 8.46
N MET A 61 -11.78 -5.39 9.26
CA MET A 61 -11.23 -4.73 10.45
C MET A 61 -10.34 -3.55 10.08
N LEU A 62 -9.46 -3.70 9.08
CA LEU A 62 -8.61 -2.60 8.62
C LEU A 62 -9.46 -1.44 8.07
N LEU A 63 -10.51 -1.73 7.30
CA LEU A 63 -11.46 -0.73 6.81
C LEU A 63 -12.16 0.00 7.95
N LYS A 64 -12.64 -0.74 8.98
CA LYS A 64 -13.22 -0.15 10.19
C LYS A 64 -12.25 0.74 10.96
N LEU A 65 -10.96 0.46 10.86
CA LEU A 65 -9.90 1.25 11.48
C LEU A 65 -9.45 2.44 10.61
N GLY A 66 -10.12 2.70 9.48
CA GLY A 66 -9.84 3.83 8.60
C GLY A 66 -8.77 3.56 7.53
N ALA A 67 -8.47 2.29 7.25
CA ALA A 67 -7.60 1.94 6.14
C ALA A 67 -8.32 2.13 4.79
N ASP A 68 -7.64 2.73 3.82
CA ASP A 68 -8.12 2.97 2.47
C ASP A 68 -7.76 1.81 1.55
N PRO A 69 -8.77 1.11 0.98
CA PRO A 69 -8.53 0.00 0.05
C PRO A 69 -8.10 0.49 -1.34
N ASN A 70 -8.35 1.76 -1.65
CA ASN A 70 -8.09 2.37 -2.96
C ASN A 70 -6.67 2.93 -3.11
N LEU A 71 -5.82 2.84 -2.08
CA LEU A 71 -4.44 3.30 -2.14
C LEU A 71 -3.62 2.39 -3.06
N ARG A 72 -3.75 2.59 -4.37
CA ARG A 72 -3.06 1.83 -5.39
C ARG A 72 -1.55 1.80 -5.08
N ASN A 73 -0.97 0.61 -5.22
CA ASN A 73 0.47 0.45 -5.16
C ASN A 73 1.13 1.44 -6.11
N GLU A 74 2.28 1.99 -5.72
CA GLU A 74 3.17 2.62 -6.70
C GLU A 74 3.92 1.54 -7.48
N VAL A 75 3.21 0.48 -7.88
CA VAL A 75 3.55 -0.24 -9.11
C VAL A 75 2.74 0.48 -10.18
N SER A 76 3.06 1.77 -10.33
CA SER A 76 3.05 2.39 -11.64
C SER A 76 3.89 1.45 -12.48
N PHE A 77 3.19 0.58 -13.22
CA PHE A 77 3.61 -0.07 -14.44
C PHE A 77 5.10 0.12 -14.71
N SER A 78 5.85 -0.98 -14.88
CA SER A 78 6.74 -1.02 -16.03
C SER A 78 6.06 -0.25 -17.15
N SER A 79 6.57 0.95 -17.45
CA SER A 79 6.06 1.99 -18.34
C SER A 79 5.74 3.35 -17.70
N LYS A 80 6.80 4.09 -17.32
CA LYS A 80 7.09 5.33 -18.06
C LYS A 80 7.42 4.98 -19.54
N ILE A 81 6.53 4.27 -20.23
CA ILE A 81 6.49 4.26 -21.69
C ILE A 81 5.54 5.41 -21.93
N GLU A 82 6.14 6.57 -21.76
CA GLU A 82 5.70 7.89 -22.18
C GLU A 82 5.13 7.69 -23.58
N HIS A 83 3.81 7.76 -23.67
CA HIS A 83 2.97 7.52 -24.84
C HIS A 83 3.70 7.69 -26.20
N PRO A 84 4.21 6.60 -26.83
CA PRO A 84 4.91 6.69 -28.12
C PRO A 84 3.98 7.13 -29.25
N TRP A 85 2.67 7.13 -29.01
CA TRP A 85 1.64 7.48 -29.98
C TRP A 85 1.19 8.94 -29.92
N GLU A 86 1.55 9.71 -28.88
CA GLU A 86 1.24 11.15 -28.82
C GLU A 86 2.17 12.00 -29.72
N ASN A 87 3.25 11.41 -30.24
CA ASN A 87 4.21 12.10 -31.11
C ASN A 87 3.84 12.13 -32.60
N TRP A 88 2.76 11.45 -33.02
CA TRP A 88 2.34 11.39 -34.44
C TRP A 88 1.43 12.54 -34.84
N LYS A 89 0.80 13.24 -33.88
CA LYS A 89 0.03 14.46 -34.14
C LYS A 89 0.90 15.64 -34.58
N GLN A 90 2.22 15.60 -34.31
CA GLN A 90 3.17 16.61 -34.79
C GLN A 90 3.68 16.29 -36.20
N LEU A 91 3.70 15.01 -36.61
CA LEU A 91 4.11 14.58 -37.95
C LEU A 91 3.05 14.81 -39.04
N LEU A 92 1.76 14.83 -38.68
CA LEU A 92 0.68 15.15 -39.64
C LEU A 92 0.41 16.66 -39.78
N ARG A 93 1.27 17.50 -39.19
CA ARG A 93 1.25 18.97 -39.37
C ARG A 93 2.43 19.44 -40.22
N GLN A 94 2.84 18.66 -41.21
CA GLN A 94 3.63 19.11 -42.36
C GLN A 94 3.27 18.24 -43.58
N HIS A 95 2.07 18.45 -44.14
CA HIS A 95 1.80 18.46 -45.58
C HIS A 95 0.35 18.89 -45.84
#